data_AF-A0A529CEJ9-F1
#
_entry.id   AF-A0A529CEJ9-F1
#
_cell.length_a   1.000
_cell.length_b   1.000
_cell.length_c   1.000
_cell.angle_alpha   90.00
_cell.angle_beta   90.00
_cell.angle_gamma   90.00
#
_symmetry.space_group_name_H-M   'P 1'
#
loop_
_entity.id
_entity.type
_entity.pdbx_description
1 polymer ?
#
loop_
_entity_poly.entity_id
_entity_poly.type
_entity_poly.pdbx_seq_one_letter_code
_entity_poly.pdbx_strand_id
1 'polypeptide(L)'
;MASTTLERPEKFEIGRVFNNSFAVIGRNIGLCLGLALLFSGLPAIILRLWSQPQIDAVLQGAPGAAADPSMMFQNSWITAIAGLLSFVFALLLQSALVRATIEDLNGKRPTFGDCIQIAIRNLLPTLGIGLLVGLGAGLASIALLVPGIILWLGWCVAVPVLIQERLGVFGSMSRSRVLTKGNRWPLFGLFLILMIIAMVIQWVMLAVIVMFGGIIASVGAALVSTVLSMVLSVATAVSYVELRQVKEGTSVEELSQIFS
;
A
#
# COMPACT_ATOMS: atom_id res chain seq x y z
N MET A 1 -35.71 15.20 21.55
CA MET A 1 -35.00 15.29 20.25
C MET A 1 -33.56 15.66 20.58
N ALA A 2 -32.66 14.67 20.60
CA ALA A 2 -31.26 14.90 20.91
C ALA A 2 -30.54 15.22 19.60
N SER A 3 -30.13 16.48 19.45
CA SER A 3 -29.21 16.89 18.38
C SER A 3 -27.88 16.18 18.59
N THR A 4 -27.63 15.10 17.87
CA THR A 4 -26.27 14.57 17.66
C THR A 4 -25.51 15.61 16.85
N THR A 5 -24.79 16.49 17.54
CA THR A 5 -23.72 17.28 16.93
C THR A 5 -22.74 16.31 16.31
N LEU A 6 -22.67 16.29 14.97
CA LEU A 6 -21.61 15.60 14.24
C LEU A 6 -20.29 16.26 14.66
N GLU A 7 -19.60 15.66 15.62
CA GLU A 7 -18.32 16.15 16.12
C GLU A 7 -17.31 16.11 14.97
N ARG A 8 -17.08 17.27 14.37
CA ARG A 8 -16.04 17.46 13.36
C ARG A 8 -14.70 17.06 13.98
N PRO A 9 -13.92 16.16 13.36
CA PRO A 9 -12.56 15.91 13.82
C PRO A 9 -11.73 17.18 13.68
N GLU A 10 -11.39 17.81 14.81
CA GLU A 10 -10.50 18.97 14.83
C GLU A 10 -9.04 18.58 14.52
N LYS A 11 -8.67 17.31 14.73
CA LYS A 11 -7.30 16.80 14.58
C LYS A 11 -7.30 15.40 13.99
N PHE A 12 -6.23 15.07 13.27
CA PHE A 12 -6.00 13.72 12.76
C PHE A 12 -5.74 12.75 13.91
N GLU A 13 -6.53 11.68 13.98
CA GLU A 13 -6.45 10.68 15.05
C GLU A 13 -6.02 9.31 14.51
N ILE A 14 -4.86 8.85 14.98
CA ILE A 14 -4.29 7.53 14.61
C ILE A 14 -5.28 6.40 14.94
N GLY A 15 -5.93 6.46 16.12
CA GLY A 15 -6.87 5.43 16.56
C GLY A 15 -8.09 5.30 15.63
N ARG A 16 -8.58 6.43 15.09
CA ARG A 16 -9.69 6.44 14.13
C ARG A 16 -9.29 5.81 12.81
N VAL A 17 -8.07 6.08 12.34
CA VAL A 17 -7.54 5.44 11.12
C VAL A 17 -7.40 3.94 11.29
N PHE A 18 -6.90 3.46 12.42
CA PHE A 18 -6.85 2.02 12.71
C PHE A 18 -8.24 1.39 12.75
N ASN A 19 -9.15 1.97 13.54
CA ASN A 19 -10.50 1.46 13.70
C ASN A 19 -11.23 1.38 12.35
N ASN A 20 -11.18 2.45 11.55
CA ASN A 20 -11.78 2.49 10.23
C ASN A 20 -11.11 1.51 9.26
N SER A 21 -9.79 1.33 9.32
CA SER A 21 -9.07 0.37 8.46
C SER A 21 -9.51 -1.06 8.76
N PHE A 22 -9.55 -1.45 10.03
CA PHE A 22 -10.02 -2.78 10.44
C PHE A 22 -11.51 -2.96 10.20
N ALA A 23 -12.33 -1.92 10.37
CA ALA A 23 -13.76 -1.96 10.05
C ALA A 23 -14.00 -2.20 8.55
N VAL A 24 -13.28 -1.49 7.67
CA VAL A 24 -13.37 -1.68 6.20
C VAL A 24 -12.98 -3.11 5.82
N ILE A 25 -11.85 -3.60 6.36
CA ILE A 25 -11.38 -4.97 6.11
C ILE A 25 -12.38 -6.00 6.64
N GLY A 26 -12.93 -5.79 7.84
CA GLY A 26 -13.90 -6.69 8.46
C GLY A 26 -15.23 -6.75 7.69
N ARG A 27 -15.74 -5.60 7.26
CA ARG A 27 -16.98 -5.50 6.44
C ARG A 27 -16.82 -6.14 5.06
N ASN A 28 -15.64 -6.03 4.46
CA ASN A 28 -15.38 -6.44 3.07
C ASN A 28 -14.33 -7.56 2.98
N ILE A 29 -14.26 -8.45 3.97
CA ILE A 29 -13.15 -9.40 4.10
C ILE A 29 -12.95 -10.26 2.85
N GLY A 30 -14.04 -10.75 2.24
CA GLY A 30 -13.98 -11.55 1.02
C GLY A 30 -13.46 -10.77 -0.19
N LEU A 31 -13.85 -9.49 -0.33
CA LEU A 31 -13.38 -8.63 -1.42
C LEU A 31 -11.92 -8.24 -1.20
N CYS A 32 -11.55 -7.81 0.00
CA CYS A 32 -10.19 -7.39 0.32
C CYS A 32 -9.20 -8.56 0.19
N LEU A 33 -9.54 -9.74 0.74
CA LEU A 33 -8.72 -10.94 0.59
C LEU A 33 -8.69 -11.41 -0.87
N GLY A 34 -9.82 -11.39 -1.59
CA GLY A 34 -9.85 -11.76 -3.00
C GLY A 34 -8.93 -10.88 -3.86
N LEU A 35 -8.96 -9.57 -3.65
CA LEU A 35 -8.08 -8.63 -4.37
C LEU A 35 -6.62 -8.80 -3.96
N ALA A 36 -6.35 -9.01 -2.67
CA ALA A 36 -5.00 -9.24 -2.15
C ALA A 36 -4.41 -10.54 -2.70
N LEU A 37 -5.19 -11.63 -2.73
CA LEU A 37 -4.76 -12.89 -3.33
C LEU A 37 -4.56 -12.76 -4.83
N LEU A 38 -5.43 -12.06 -5.54
CA LEU A 38 -5.32 -11.87 -6.99
C LEU A 38 -4.08 -11.06 -7.39
N PHE A 39 -3.88 -9.90 -6.76
CA PHE A 39 -2.83 -8.95 -7.15
C PHE A 39 -1.54 -9.10 -6.36
N SER A 40 -1.51 -9.77 -5.21
CA SER A 40 -0.27 -9.97 -4.44
C SER A 40 0.02 -11.44 -4.17
N GLY A 41 -0.97 -12.22 -3.72
CA GLY A 41 -0.76 -13.61 -3.34
C GLY A 41 -0.30 -14.50 -4.50
N LEU A 42 -1.08 -14.54 -5.59
CA LEU A 42 -0.78 -15.34 -6.77
C LEU A 42 0.55 -14.92 -7.42
N PRO A 43 0.79 -13.62 -7.73
CA PRO A 43 2.08 -13.19 -8.25
C PRO A 43 3.24 -13.51 -7.31
N ALA A 44 3.09 -13.30 -6.01
CA ALA A 44 4.16 -13.60 -5.04
C ALA A 44 4.51 -15.09 -5.04
N ILE A 45 3.51 -15.99 -5.06
CA ILE A 45 3.75 -17.43 -5.11
C ILE A 45 4.42 -17.81 -6.43
N ILE A 46 3.91 -17.34 -7.56
CA ILE A 46 4.48 -17.65 -8.89
C ILE A 46 5.92 -17.16 -8.99
N LEU A 47 6.18 -15.92 -8.62
CA LEU A 47 7.51 -15.32 -8.67
C LEU A 47 8.48 -16.01 -7.70
N ARG A 48 7.98 -16.48 -6.55
CA ARG A 48 8.79 -17.22 -5.59
C ARG A 48 9.16 -18.60 -6.11
N LEU A 49 8.20 -19.35 -6.68
CA LEU A 49 8.47 -20.64 -7.31
C LEU A 49 9.42 -20.52 -8.52
N TRP A 50 9.32 -19.41 -9.25
CA TRP A 50 10.19 -19.15 -10.40
C TRP A 50 11.61 -18.74 -10.01
N SER A 51 11.78 -17.95 -8.93
CA SER A 51 13.10 -17.47 -8.47
C SER A 51 13.81 -18.41 -7.49
N GLN A 52 13.10 -19.29 -6.78
CA GLN A 52 13.70 -20.19 -5.78
C GLN A 52 14.83 -21.08 -6.33
N PRO A 53 14.66 -21.77 -7.49
CA PRO A 53 15.68 -22.66 -8.03
C PRO A 53 17.01 -21.94 -8.31
N GLN A 54 16.94 -20.65 -8.65
CA GLN A 54 18.13 -19.83 -8.91
C GLN A 54 18.82 -19.39 -7.62
N ILE A 55 18.04 -19.05 -6.59
CA ILE A 55 18.59 -18.71 -5.26
C ILE A 55 19.30 -19.92 -4.67
N ASP A 56 18.68 -21.10 -4.76
CA ASP A 56 19.27 -22.36 -4.30
C ASP A 56 20.53 -22.73 -5.12
N ALA A 57 20.52 -22.51 -6.44
CA ALA A 57 21.69 -22.72 -7.29
C ALA A 57 22.88 -21.79 -6.94
N VAL A 58 22.61 -20.57 -6.48
CA VAL A 58 23.65 -19.63 -6.01
C VAL A 58 24.16 -20.03 -4.63
N LEU A 59 23.28 -20.47 -3.73
CA LEU A 59 23.63 -20.88 -2.36
C LEU A 59 24.35 -22.23 -2.30
N GLN A 60 24.00 -23.16 -3.19
CA GLN A 60 24.56 -24.51 -3.28
C GLN A 60 25.65 -24.63 -4.36
N GLY A 61 25.80 -23.63 -5.22
CA GLY A 61 26.85 -23.55 -6.22
C GLY A 61 28.22 -23.45 -5.56
N ALA A 62 29.18 -24.23 -6.08
CA ALA A 62 30.58 -24.21 -5.64
C ALA A 62 31.13 -22.76 -5.57
N PRO A 63 32.17 -22.46 -4.77
CA PRO A 63 32.69 -21.10 -4.51
C PRO A 63 33.20 -20.29 -5.74
N GLY A 64 32.90 -20.72 -6.97
CA GLY A 64 33.16 -20.02 -8.23
C GLY A 64 31.94 -19.90 -9.17
N ALA A 65 30.78 -20.50 -8.88
CA ALA A 65 29.57 -20.36 -9.70
C ALA A 65 28.97 -18.93 -9.62
N ALA A 66 29.12 -18.27 -8.46
CA ALA A 66 28.83 -16.85 -8.29
C ALA A 66 29.86 -15.93 -8.99
N ALA A 67 30.99 -16.48 -9.45
CA ALA A 67 32.04 -15.74 -10.16
C ALA A 67 31.94 -15.86 -11.69
N ASP A 68 31.01 -16.68 -12.22
CA ASP A 68 30.71 -16.72 -13.65
C ASP A 68 29.85 -15.49 -14.03
N PRO A 69 30.39 -14.53 -14.79
CA PRO A 69 29.66 -13.32 -15.16
C PRO A 69 28.37 -13.60 -15.94
N SER A 70 28.31 -14.74 -16.65
CA SER A 70 27.14 -15.12 -17.45
C SER A 70 25.96 -15.56 -16.59
N MET A 71 26.20 -16.36 -15.53
CA MET A 71 25.19 -16.76 -14.56
C MET A 71 24.72 -15.57 -13.72
N MET A 72 25.63 -14.67 -13.33
CA MET A 72 25.29 -13.47 -12.57
C MET A 72 24.41 -12.51 -13.41
N PHE A 73 24.73 -12.33 -14.69
CA PHE A 73 23.92 -11.53 -15.59
C PHE A 73 22.55 -12.15 -15.85
N GLN A 74 22.49 -13.47 -16.07
CA GLN A 74 21.23 -14.20 -16.27
C GLN A 74 20.29 -14.11 -15.06
N ASN A 75 20.84 -14.18 -13.85
CA ASN A 75 20.06 -14.06 -12.63
C ASN A 75 19.59 -12.60 -12.39
N SER A 76 20.36 -11.62 -12.85
CA SER A 76 20.05 -10.19 -12.67
C SER A 76 18.85 -9.72 -13.48
N TRP A 77 18.69 -10.13 -14.76
CA TRP A 77 17.52 -9.71 -15.54
C TRP A 77 16.24 -10.39 -15.08
N ILE A 78 16.32 -11.65 -14.66
CA ILE A 78 15.19 -12.42 -14.12
C ILE A 78 14.67 -11.76 -12.83
N THR A 79 15.56 -11.47 -11.89
CA THR A 79 15.20 -10.79 -10.64
C THR A 79 14.68 -9.37 -10.89
N ALA A 80 15.25 -8.64 -11.87
CA ALA A 80 14.74 -7.33 -12.27
C ALA A 80 13.30 -7.40 -12.83
N ILE A 81 13.01 -8.36 -13.71
CA ILE A 81 11.66 -8.58 -14.26
C ILE A 81 10.68 -8.99 -13.16
N ALA A 82 11.07 -9.92 -12.27
CA ALA A 82 10.25 -10.31 -11.13
C ALA A 82 9.94 -9.12 -10.21
N GLY A 83 10.93 -8.27 -9.94
CA GLY A 83 10.77 -7.05 -9.14
C GLY A 83 9.84 -6.05 -9.82
N LEU A 84 9.98 -5.84 -11.12
CA LEU A 84 9.11 -4.95 -11.88
C LEU A 84 7.66 -5.46 -11.90
N LEU A 85 7.46 -6.75 -12.15
CA LEU A 85 6.13 -7.37 -12.09
C LEU A 85 5.52 -7.22 -10.70
N SER A 86 6.28 -7.54 -9.65
CA SER A 86 5.84 -7.38 -8.25
C SER A 86 5.43 -5.94 -7.96
N PHE A 87 6.19 -4.97 -8.46
CA PHE A 87 5.90 -3.55 -8.29
C PHE A 87 4.59 -3.16 -8.99
N VAL A 88 4.39 -3.56 -10.24
CA VAL A 88 3.14 -3.30 -10.98
C VAL A 88 1.93 -3.92 -10.27
N PHE A 89 2.07 -5.15 -9.81
CA PHE A 89 1.05 -5.88 -9.06
C PHE A 89 0.71 -5.22 -7.71
N ALA A 90 1.71 -4.73 -6.99
CA ALA A 90 1.51 -3.98 -5.76
C ALA A 90 0.73 -2.67 -6.00
N LEU A 91 0.99 -1.97 -7.10
CA LEU A 91 0.25 -0.76 -7.48
C LEU A 91 -1.20 -1.06 -7.86
N LEU A 92 -1.46 -2.18 -8.56
CA LEU A 92 -2.82 -2.63 -8.87
C LEU A 92 -3.59 -2.94 -7.58
N LEU A 93 -2.97 -3.67 -6.65
CA LEU A 93 -3.55 -3.96 -5.35
C LEU A 93 -3.89 -2.67 -4.59
N GLN A 94 -2.93 -1.74 -4.53
CA GLN A 94 -3.10 -0.47 -3.85
C GLN A 94 -4.28 0.30 -4.48
N SER A 95 -4.35 0.39 -5.79
CA SER A 95 -5.42 1.09 -6.50
C SER A 95 -6.79 0.47 -6.26
N ALA A 96 -6.90 -0.86 -6.33
CA ALA A 96 -8.14 -1.60 -6.09
C ALA A 96 -8.64 -1.43 -4.66
N LEU A 97 -7.76 -1.59 -3.66
CA LEU A 97 -8.12 -1.48 -2.25
C LEU A 97 -8.44 -0.04 -1.84
N VAL A 98 -7.75 0.94 -2.43
CA VAL A 98 -8.09 2.35 -2.21
C VAL A 98 -9.48 2.66 -2.73
N ARG A 99 -9.84 2.17 -3.93
CA ARG A 99 -11.21 2.31 -4.43
C ARG A 99 -12.22 1.64 -3.51
N ALA A 100 -11.98 0.38 -3.12
CA ALA A 100 -12.88 -0.36 -2.24
C ALA A 100 -13.09 0.36 -0.91
N THR A 101 -12.01 0.86 -0.31
CA THR A 101 -12.03 1.56 0.98
C THR A 101 -12.81 2.86 0.91
N ILE A 102 -12.56 3.67 -0.13
CA ILE A 102 -13.26 4.95 -0.28
C ILE A 102 -14.75 4.71 -0.55
N GLU A 103 -15.12 3.69 -1.32
CA GLU A 103 -16.51 3.36 -1.61
C GLU A 103 -17.26 2.89 -0.35
N ASP A 104 -16.62 2.01 0.44
CA ASP A 104 -17.15 1.53 1.73
C ASP A 104 -17.31 2.67 2.76
N LEU A 105 -16.31 3.57 2.87
CA LEU A 105 -16.40 4.73 3.77
C LEU A 105 -17.45 5.75 3.34
N ASN A 106 -17.80 5.79 2.05
CA ASN A 106 -18.92 6.59 1.54
C ASN A 106 -20.29 5.90 1.70
N GLY A 107 -20.35 4.76 2.40
CA GLY A 107 -21.59 4.01 2.64
C GLY A 107 -22.08 3.19 1.44
N LYS A 108 -21.28 3.07 0.38
CA LYS A 108 -21.58 2.24 -0.79
C LYS A 108 -20.95 0.86 -0.64
N ARG A 109 -21.52 -0.15 -1.28
CA ARG A 109 -20.94 -1.51 -1.28
C ARG A 109 -19.92 -1.61 -2.41
N PRO A 110 -18.63 -1.84 -2.13
CA PRO A 110 -17.64 -2.01 -3.18
C PRO A 110 -17.86 -3.32 -3.94
N THR A 111 -17.76 -3.28 -5.27
CA THR A 111 -17.86 -4.46 -6.13
C THR A 111 -16.47 -4.88 -6.62
N PHE A 112 -16.22 -6.19 -6.70
CA PHE A 112 -14.93 -6.73 -7.13
C PHE A 112 -14.54 -6.29 -8.56
N GLY A 113 -15.48 -6.34 -9.50
CA GLY A 113 -15.26 -5.94 -10.89
C GLY A 113 -14.92 -4.44 -11.02
N ASP A 114 -15.64 -3.58 -10.31
CA ASP A 114 -15.39 -2.13 -10.33
C ASP A 114 -14.01 -1.78 -9.78
N CYS A 115 -13.57 -2.47 -8.72
CA CYS A 115 -12.24 -2.27 -8.13
C CYS A 115 -11.13 -2.67 -9.12
N ILE A 116 -11.27 -3.81 -9.81
CA ILE A 116 -10.31 -4.27 -10.83
C ILE A 116 -10.29 -3.31 -12.03
N GLN A 117 -11.47 -2.90 -12.52
CA GLN A 117 -11.57 -1.99 -13.65
C GLN A 117 -10.88 -0.65 -13.34
N ILE A 118 -11.08 -0.12 -12.14
CA ILE A 118 -10.45 1.12 -11.70
C ILE A 118 -8.93 0.93 -11.53
N ALA A 119 -8.49 -0.20 -10.99
CA ALA A 119 -7.07 -0.51 -10.85
C ALA A 119 -6.35 -0.56 -12.20
N ILE A 120 -6.92 -1.27 -13.18
CA ILE A 120 -6.35 -1.39 -14.54
C ILE A 120 -6.38 -0.02 -15.25
N ARG A 121 -7.51 0.69 -15.20
CA ARG A 121 -7.66 2.00 -15.86
C ARG A 121 -6.67 3.04 -15.32
N ASN A 122 -6.39 3.00 -14.01
CA ASN A 122 -5.47 3.93 -13.37
C ASN A 122 -4.04 3.39 -13.25
N LEU A 123 -3.71 2.26 -13.89
CA LEU A 123 -2.39 1.64 -13.78
C LEU A 123 -1.27 2.58 -14.21
N LEU A 124 -1.40 3.21 -15.39
CA LEU A 124 -0.40 4.13 -15.93
C LEU A 124 -0.18 5.36 -15.02
N PRO A 125 -1.23 6.11 -14.61
CA PRO A 125 -1.05 7.20 -13.65
C PRO A 125 -0.50 6.75 -12.29
N THR A 126 -0.93 5.58 -11.79
CA THR A 126 -0.46 5.03 -10.50
C THR A 126 1.01 4.64 -10.58
N LEU A 127 1.46 4.07 -11.71
CA LEU A 127 2.86 3.79 -12.00
C LEU A 127 3.68 5.07 -12.07
N GLY A 128 3.15 6.12 -12.71
CA GLY A 128 3.78 7.45 -12.71
C GLY A 128 3.99 8.00 -11.29
N ILE A 129 2.97 7.93 -10.43
CA ILE A 129 3.10 8.34 -9.02
C ILE A 129 4.11 7.44 -8.30
N GLY A 130 4.00 6.12 -8.44
CA GLY A 130 4.88 5.16 -7.77
C GLY A 130 6.36 5.39 -8.12
N LEU A 131 6.66 5.64 -9.39
CA LEU A 131 8.02 5.93 -9.87
C LEU A 131 8.52 7.29 -9.35
N LEU A 132 7.69 8.34 -9.41
CA LEU A 132 8.08 9.67 -8.92
C LEU A 132 8.28 9.70 -7.41
N VAL A 133 7.43 9.00 -6.66
CA VAL A 133 7.57 8.86 -5.20
C VAL A 133 8.78 8.00 -4.87
N GLY A 134 8.96 6.86 -5.56
CA GLY A 134 10.10 5.97 -5.36
C GLY A 134 11.44 6.64 -5.64
N LEU A 135 11.57 7.29 -6.79
CA LEU A 135 12.79 8.04 -7.15
C LEU A 135 12.96 9.27 -6.26
N GLY A 136 11.91 10.06 -6.04
CA GLY A 136 11.99 11.30 -5.26
C GLY A 136 12.32 11.04 -3.79
N ALA A 137 11.58 10.15 -3.13
CA ALA A 137 11.83 9.81 -1.73
C ALA A 137 13.09 8.92 -1.59
N GLY A 138 13.36 8.03 -2.55
CA GLY A 138 14.53 7.16 -2.55
C GLY A 138 15.84 7.95 -2.68
N LEU A 139 15.96 8.81 -3.70
CA LEU A 139 17.15 9.66 -3.88
C LEU A 139 17.35 10.61 -2.70
N ALA A 140 16.26 11.18 -2.16
CA ALA A 140 16.34 12.00 -0.96
C ALA A 140 16.83 11.19 0.25
N SER A 141 16.36 9.95 0.43
CA SER A 141 16.79 9.07 1.52
C SER A 141 18.25 8.66 1.42
N ILE A 142 18.76 8.46 0.19
CA ILE A 142 20.18 8.17 -0.07
C ILE A 142 21.06 9.36 0.31
N ALA A 143 20.63 10.58 0.00
CA ALA A 143 21.35 11.79 0.41
C ALA A 143 21.26 11.98 1.93
N LEU A 144 20.04 12.04 2.48
CA LEU A 144 19.76 12.09 3.91
C LEU A 144 18.41 11.39 4.23
N LEU A 145 18.40 10.53 5.24
CA LEU A 145 17.20 9.78 5.63
C LEU A 145 15.99 10.69 5.98
N VAL A 146 16.23 11.76 6.74
CA VAL A 146 15.18 12.66 7.23
C VAL A 146 14.38 13.34 6.11
N PRO A 147 14.99 14.03 5.11
CA PRO A 147 14.24 14.61 4.00
C PRO A 147 13.54 13.56 3.14
N GLY A 148 14.09 12.34 3.02
CA GLY A 148 13.43 11.22 2.37
C GLY A 148 12.10 10.87 3.02
N ILE A 149 12.09 10.71 4.35
CA ILE A 149 10.87 10.44 5.12
C ILE A 149 9.86 11.59 4.99
N ILE A 150 10.30 12.84 5.07
CA ILE A 150 9.41 14.01 4.96
C ILE A 150 8.74 14.06 3.57
N LEU A 151 9.48 13.75 2.50
CA LEU A 151 8.95 13.69 1.15
C LEU A 151 7.95 12.54 0.99
N TRP A 152 8.28 11.36 1.49
CA TRP A 152 7.39 10.20 1.46
C TRP A 152 6.08 10.46 2.21
N LEU A 153 6.14 11.03 3.42
CA LEU A 153 4.95 11.45 4.16
C LEU A 153 4.13 12.48 3.39
N GLY A 154 4.78 13.37 2.66
CA GLY A 154 4.11 14.34 1.79
C GLY A 154 3.34 13.72 0.63
N TRP A 155 3.65 12.48 0.24
CA TRP A 155 3.06 11.80 -0.91
C TRP A 155 2.32 10.51 -0.58
N CYS A 156 2.28 10.07 0.68
CA CYS A 156 1.70 8.79 1.10
C CYS A 156 0.23 8.60 0.67
N VAL A 157 -0.54 9.68 0.54
CA VAL A 157 -1.95 9.67 0.09
C VAL A 157 -2.15 10.08 -1.37
N ALA A 158 -1.09 10.11 -2.19
CA ALA A 158 -1.19 10.53 -3.59
C ALA A 158 -2.03 9.57 -4.45
N VAL A 159 -1.99 8.27 -4.18
CA VAL A 159 -2.80 7.27 -4.90
C VAL A 159 -4.30 7.41 -4.58
N PRO A 160 -4.72 7.54 -3.30
CA PRO A 160 -6.09 7.95 -2.94
C PRO A 160 -6.58 9.21 -3.63
N VAL A 161 -5.76 10.27 -3.65
CA VAL A 161 -6.11 11.52 -4.33
C VAL A 161 -6.29 11.30 -5.84
N LEU A 162 -5.40 10.53 -6.47
CA LEU A 162 -5.50 10.23 -7.90
C LEU A 162 -6.82 9.52 -8.24
N ILE A 163 -7.20 8.53 -7.45
CA ILE A 163 -8.39 7.71 -7.70
C ILE A 163 -9.67 8.51 -7.44
N GLN A 164 -9.69 9.31 -6.38
CA GLN A 164 -10.88 10.05 -5.95
C GLN A 164 -11.06 11.38 -6.67
N GLU A 165 -9.99 12.17 -6.79
CA GLU A 165 -10.04 13.55 -7.31
C GLU A 165 -9.63 13.64 -8.79
N ARG A 166 -9.04 12.59 -9.37
CA ARG A 166 -8.70 12.48 -10.81
C ARG A 166 -7.85 13.64 -11.35
N LEU A 167 -6.97 14.21 -10.50
CA LEU A 167 -6.14 15.39 -10.81
C LEU A 167 -4.88 15.07 -11.65
N GLY A 168 -4.77 13.86 -12.21
CA GLY A 168 -3.55 13.37 -12.85
C GLY A 168 -2.38 13.18 -11.87
N VAL A 169 -1.21 12.80 -12.38
CA VAL A 169 -0.04 12.40 -11.56
C VAL A 169 0.46 13.55 -10.68
N PHE A 170 0.89 14.66 -11.30
CA PHE A 170 1.47 15.80 -10.57
C PHE A 170 0.44 16.54 -9.72
N GLY A 171 -0.79 16.68 -10.20
CA GLY A 171 -1.88 17.30 -9.43
C GLY A 171 -2.17 16.51 -8.15
N SER A 172 -2.21 15.17 -8.23
CA SER A 172 -2.44 14.31 -7.08
C SER A 172 -1.30 14.35 -6.07
N MET A 173 -0.04 14.43 -6.53
CA MET A 173 1.12 14.56 -5.65
C MET A 173 1.15 15.92 -4.93
N SER A 174 0.84 17.01 -5.64
CA SER A 174 0.75 18.34 -5.04
C SER A 174 -0.36 18.41 -3.98
N ARG A 175 -1.54 17.89 -4.34
CA ARG A 175 -2.70 17.83 -3.46
C ARG A 175 -2.44 16.96 -2.22
N SER A 176 -1.77 15.82 -2.36
CA SER A 176 -1.33 14.98 -1.24
C SER A 176 -0.45 15.76 -0.25
N ARG A 177 0.50 16.57 -0.73
CA ARG A 177 1.32 17.43 0.13
C ARG A 177 0.50 18.49 0.85
N VAL A 178 -0.48 19.07 0.17
CA VAL A 178 -1.41 20.04 0.76
C VAL A 178 -2.23 19.36 1.84
N LEU A 179 -2.74 18.15 1.64
CA LEU A 179 -3.54 17.39 2.62
C LEU A 179 -2.73 16.91 3.82
N THR A 180 -1.45 16.57 3.66
CA THR A 180 -0.60 16.12 4.77
C THR A 180 0.04 17.25 5.59
N LYS A 181 0.06 18.50 5.08
CA LYS A 181 0.63 19.67 5.78
C LYS A 181 -0.03 19.88 7.16
N GLY A 182 0.73 19.94 8.24
CA GLY A 182 0.19 20.12 9.60
C GLY A 182 -0.14 18.83 10.35
N ASN A 183 -0.29 17.69 9.67
CA ASN A 183 -0.56 16.38 10.28
C ASN A 183 0.56 15.35 10.04
N ARG A 184 1.78 15.82 9.73
CA ARG A 184 2.92 14.94 9.37
C ARG A 184 3.40 14.08 10.54
N TRP A 185 3.37 14.60 11.77
CA TRP A 185 3.79 13.86 12.97
C TRP A 185 2.83 12.71 13.33
N PRO A 186 1.49 12.93 13.37
CA PRO A 186 0.55 11.83 13.52
C PRO A 186 0.62 10.80 12.39
N LEU A 187 0.76 11.24 11.13
CA LEU A 187 0.96 10.32 10.00
C LEU A 187 2.24 9.50 10.14
N PHE A 188 3.33 10.13 10.55
CA PHE A 188 4.58 9.43 10.83
C PHE A 188 4.39 8.38 11.92
N GLY A 189 3.74 8.73 13.03
CA GLY A 189 3.43 7.79 14.11
C GLY A 189 2.59 6.60 13.64
N LEU A 190 1.54 6.85 12.84
CA LEU A 190 0.71 5.79 12.25
C LEU A 190 1.54 4.81 11.41
N PHE A 191 2.31 5.33 10.44
CA PHE A 191 3.11 4.48 9.56
C PHE A 191 4.27 3.82 10.28
N LEU A 192 4.84 4.46 11.31
CA LEU A 192 5.87 3.87 12.16
C LEU A 192 5.31 2.67 12.93
N ILE A 193 4.12 2.77 13.51
CA ILE A 193 3.45 1.65 14.21
C ILE A 193 3.18 0.51 13.22
N LEU A 194 2.60 0.82 12.05
CA LEU A 194 2.35 -0.18 11.01
C LEU A 194 3.63 -0.86 10.52
N MET A 195 4.71 -0.09 10.37
CA MET A 195 6.03 -0.60 9.99
C MET A 195 6.61 -1.52 11.06
N ILE A 196 6.54 -1.15 12.35
CA ILE A 196 7.03 -2.00 13.46
C ILE A 196 6.25 -3.32 13.50
N ILE A 197 4.92 -3.27 13.39
CA ILE A 197 4.08 -4.48 13.34
C ILE A 197 4.47 -5.36 12.15
N ALA A 198 4.60 -4.76 10.96
CA ALA A 198 5.02 -5.48 9.76
C ALA A 198 6.41 -6.11 9.93
N MET A 199 7.38 -5.38 10.50
CA MET A 199 8.71 -5.90 10.77
C MET A 199 8.66 -7.10 11.72
N VAL A 200 7.98 -6.99 12.86
CA VAL A 200 7.87 -8.10 13.83
C VAL A 200 7.28 -9.34 13.18
N ILE A 201 6.19 -9.18 12.42
CA ILE A 201 5.55 -10.28 11.69
C ILE A 201 6.51 -10.93 10.68
N GLN A 202 7.26 -10.12 9.93
CA GLN A 202 8.24 -10.61 8.96
C GLN A 202 9.40 -11.35 9.62
N TRP A 203 9.92 -10.85 10.76
CA TRP A 203 10.97 -11.51 11.53
C TRP A 203 10.52 -12.87 12.08
N VAL A 204 9.31 -12.95 12.63
CA VAL A 204 8.72 -14.21 13.10
C VAL A 204 8.57 -15.19 11.93
N MET A 205 8.09 -14.71 10.79
CA MET A 205 7.92 -15.54 9.60
C MET A 205 9.25 -16.04 9.04
N LEU A 206 10.30 -15.22 9.07
CA LEU A 206 11.65 -15.62 8.70
C LEU A 206 12.15 -16.76 9.60
N ALA A 207 11.96 -16.66 10.92
CA ALA A 207 12.35 -17.71 11.85
C ALA A 207 11.64 -19.04 11.54
N VAL A 208 10.34 -19.01 11.23
CA VAL A 208 9.58 -20.19 10.80
C VAL A 208 10.12 -20.79 9.50
N ILE A 209 10.46 -19.97 8.51
CA ILE A 209 11.07 -20.46 7.27
C ILE A 209 12.39 -21.19 7.56
N VAL A 210 13.24 -20.60 8.40
CA VAL A 210 14.56 -21.19 8.73
C VAL A 210 14.40 -22.50 9.52
N MET A 211 13.44 -22.57 10.45
CA MET A 211 13.22 -23.75 11.29
C MET A 211 12.56 -24.92 10.58
N PHE A 212 11.52 -24.66 9.78
CA PHE A 212 10.69 -25.71 9.17
C PHE A 212 11.06 -25.98 7.72
N GLY A 213 11.63 -25.00 7.01
CA GLY A 213 11.96 -25.11 5.61
C GLY A 213 10.75 -25.39 4.71
N GLY A 214 11.03 -25.54 3.42
CA GLY A 214 10.07 -26.07 2.44
C GLY A 214 9.00 -25.11 1.93
N ILE A 215 8.18 -25.66 1.03
CA ILE A 215 7.19 -24.91 0.25
C ILE A 215 6.05 -24.37 1.15
N ILE A 216 5.70 -25.08 2.22
CA ILE A 216 4.62 -24.65 3.11
C ILE A 216 4.99 -23.34 3.84
N ALA A 217 6.22 -23.24 4.37
CA ALA A 217 6.69 -22.03 5.02
C ALA A 217 6.83 -20.86 4.03
N SER A 218 7.22 -21.14 2.79
CA SER A 218 7.37 -20.14 1.74
C SER A 218 6.02 -19.58 1.28
N VAL A 219 5.00 -20.43 1.14
CA VAL A 219 3.61 -20.02 0.85
C VAL A 219 3.03 -19.24 2.03
N GLY A 220 3.23 -19.71 3.27
CA GLY A 220 2.78 -18.98 4.47
C GLY A 220 3.33 -17.55 4.53
N ALA A 221 4.61 -17.38 4.22
CA ALA A 221 5.23 -16.07 4.19
C ALA A 221 4.70 -15.15 3.07
N ALA A 222 4.41 -15.72 1.90
CA ALA A 222 3.78 -14.96 0.81
C ALA A 222 2.39 -14.46 1.26
N LEU A 223 1.56 -15.33 1.85
CA LEU A 223 0.24 -14.96 2.36
C LEU A 223 0.31 -13.86 3.43
N VAL A 224 1.27 -13.96 4.36
CA VAL A 224 1.50 -12.93 5.38
C VAL A 224 1.86 -11.58 4.73
N SER A 225 2.77 -11.58 3.75
CA SER A 225 3.14 -10.37 3.02
C SER A 225 1.96 -9.73 2.25
N THR A 226 1.07 -10.57 1.72
CA THR A 226 -0.17 -10.16 1.05
C THR A 226 -1.12 -9.48 2.02
N VAL A 227 -1.32 -10.04 3.22
CA VAL A 227 -2.15 -9.43 4.26
C VAL A 227 -1.57 -8.09 4.72
N LEU A 228 -0.26 -7.99 4.92
CA LEU A 228 0.40 -6.74 5.30
C LEU A 228 0.21 -5.66 4.22
N SER A 229 0.39 -6.02 2.95
CA SER A 229 0.21 -5.10 1.81
C SER A 229 -1.23 -4.61 1.72
N MET A 230 -2.20 -5.49 2.01
CA MET A 230 -3.62 -5.15 2.08
C MET A 230 -3.89 -4.12 3.19
N VAL A 231 -3.40 -4.38 4.41
CA VAL A 231 -3.59 -3.48 5.56
C VAL A 231 -2.99 -2.11 5.28
N LEU A 232 -1.76 -2.05 4.74
CA LEU A 232 -1.09 -0.79 4.40
C LEU A 232 -1.86 -0.01 3.33
N SER A 233 -2.37 -0.69 2.30
CA SER A 233 -3.18 -0.06 1.24
C SER A 233 -4.47 0.54 1.80
N VAL A 234 -5.20 -0.20 2.64
CA VAL A 234 -6.41 0.30 3.31
C VAL A 234 -6.06 1.47 4.23
N ALA A 235 -5.01 1.36 5.03
CA ALA A 235 -4.56 2.42 5.93
C ALA A 235 -4.23 3.72 5.17
N THR A 236 -3.60 3.65 3.99
CA THR A 236 -3.37 4.85 3.16
C THR A 236 -4.67 5.49 2.66
N ALA A 237 -5.67 4.68 2.30
CA ALA A 237 -6.96 5.18 1.83
C ALA A 237 -7.78 5.80 2.98
N VAL A 238 -7.80 5.17 4.14
CA VAL A 238 -8.44 5.72 5.34
C VAL A 238 -7.75 7.01 5.78
N SER A 239 -6.42 7.05 5.77
CA SER A 239 -5.64 8.26 6.09
C SER A 239 -6.00 9.42 5.15
N TYR A 240 -6.24 9.15 3.87
CA TYR A 240 -6.72 10.17 2.94
C TYR A 240 -8.09 10.72 3.34
N VAL A 241 -9.06 9.85 3.64
CA VAL A 241 -10.41 10.27 4.04
C VAL A 241 -10.36 11.08 5.33
N GLU A 242 -9.60 10.64 6.32
CA GLU A 242 -9.41 11.34 7.60
C GLU A 242 -8.78 12.72 7.40
N LEU A 243 -7.69 12.81 6.63
CA LEU A 243 -7.03 14.10 6.35
C LEU A 243 -7.95 15.07 5.60
N ARG A 244 -8.79 14.54 4.72
CA ARG A 244 -9.78 15.34 3.98
C ARG A 244 -10.86 15.85 4.91
N GLN A 245 -11.41 15.01 5.79
CA GLN A 245 -12.41 15.42 6.79
C GLN A 245 -11.88 16.51 7.72
N VAL A 246 -10.65 16.34 8.24
CA VAL A 246 -10.01 17.32 9.13
C VAL A 246 -9.80 18.67 8.42
N LYS A 247 -9.37 18.66 7.15
CA LYS A 247 -9.02 19.89 6.43
C LYS A 247 -10.17 20.60 5.76
N GLU A 248 -11.09 19.86 5.19
CA GLU A 248 -12.13 20.41 4.32
C GLU A 248 -13.48 20.45 5.02
N GLY A 249 -13.63 19.75 6.16
CA GLY A 249 -14.94 19.46 6.72
C GLY A 249 -15.69 18.44 5.85
N THR A 250 -16.76 17.85 6.38
CA THR A 250 -17.60 16.92 5.64
C THR A 250 -18.14 17.62 4.39
N SER A 251 -17.98 16.97 3.24
CA SER A 251 -18.40 17.49 1.93
C SER A 251 -19.87 17.88 1.92
N VAL A 252 -20.17 19.13 1.49
CA VAL A 252 -21.35 19.66 0.77
C VAL A 252 -22.76 19.13 1.10
N GLU A 253 -22.97 17.82 1.29
CA GLU A 253 -24.21 17.18 1.77
C GLU A 253 -24.68 17.64 3.17
N GLU A 254 -23.78 18.05 4.07
CA GLU A 254 -24.20 18.68 5.35
C GLU A 254 -24.67 20.13 5.14
N LEU A 255 -24.09 20.85 4.18
CA LEU A 255 -24.54 22.19 3.85
C LEU A 255 -25.93 22.16 3.20
N SER A 256 -26.23 21.17 2.35
CA SER A 256 -27.56 21.04 1.74
C SER A 256 -28.66 20.74 2.76
N GLN A 257 -28.36 20.07 3.88
CA GLN A 257 -29.32 19.87 4.99
C GLN A 257 -29.53 21.11 5.86
N ILE A 258 -28.57 22.05 5.90
CA ILE A 258 -28.73 23.32 6.61
C ILE A 258 -29.58 24.31 5.80
N PHE A 259 -29.61 24.15 4.47
CA PHE A 259 -30.36 25.02 3.55
C PHE A 259 -31.66 24.41 2.99
N SER A 260 -32.10 23.24 3.46
CA SER A 260 -33.41 22.64 3.15
C SER A 260 -34.39 22.80 4.31
#